data_AF-X1AFD7-F1
#
_entry.id   AF-X1AFD7-F1
#
_cell.length_a   1.000
_cell.length_b   1.000
_cell.length_c   1.000
_cell.angle_alpha   90.00
_cell.angle_beta   90.00
_cell.angle_gamma   90.00
#
_symmetry.space_group_name_H-M   'P 1'
#
loop_
_entity.id
_entity.type
_entity.pdbx_description
1 polymer ?
#
loop_
_entity_poly.entity_id
_entity_poly.type
_entity_poly.pdbx_seq_one_letter_code
_entity_poly.pdbx_strand_id
1 'polypeptide(L)' 'MKPGKLDDKEFEIMKTHVEKGREIIQRSKWLHDALDVVTYHHEKMTGKGYLKGVSGSDIPVTARIFAIADV' A
#
# COMPACT_ATOMS: atom_id res chain seq x y z
N MET A 1 -15.05 -3.82 -8.34
CA MET A 1 -15.27 -3.20 -7.01
C MET A 1 -16.71 -3.39 -6.59
N LYS A 2 -16.99 -3.46 -5.28
CA LYS A 2 -18.37 -3.49 -4.75
C LYS A 2 -19.04 -2.13 -5.01
N PRO A 3 -20.29 -2.08 -5.51
CA PRO A 3 -21.03 -0.83 -5.61
C PRO A 3 -21.43 -0.36 -4.21
N GLY A 4 -20.76 0.69 -3.71
CA GLY A 4 -20.98 1.26 -2.39
C GLY A 4 -19.73 1.26 -1.50
N LYS A 5 -19.82 1.91 -0.33
CA LYS A 5 -18.73 1.90 0.65
C LYS A 5 -18.57 0.50 1.24
N LEU A 6 -17.33 0.13 1.52
CA LEU A 6 -17.02 -1.04 2.32
C LEU A 6 -17.45 -0.77 3.77
N ASP A 7 -18.00 -1.77 4.43
CA ASP A 7 -18.08 -1.76 5.89
C ASP A 7 -16.70 -1.98 6.52
N ASP A 8 -16.59 -1.85 7.85
CA ASP A 8 -15.30 -1.96 8.55
C ASP A 8 -14.65 -3.34 8.34
N LYS A 9 -15.44 -4.42 8.33
CA LYS A 9 -14.92 -5.78 8.15
C LYS A 9 -14.44 -5.99 6.71
N GLU A 10 -15.19 -5.51 5.74
CA GLU A 10 -14.81 -5.50 4.34
C GLU A 10 -13.56 -4.66 4.09
N PHE A 11 -13.42 -3.54 4.80
CA PHE A 11 -12.24 -2.68 4.71
C PHE A 11 -11.00 -3.38 5.29
N GLU A 12 -11.12 -4.08 6.42
CA GLU A 12 -10.01 -4.90 6.95
C GLU A 12 -9.59 -6.00 5.96
N ILE A 13 -10.55 -6.63 5.27
CA ILE A 13 -10.23 -7.59 4.20
C ILE A 13 -9.55 -6.86 3.04
N MET A 14 -10.01 -5.68 2.65
CA MET A 14 -9.42 -4.89 1.57
C MET A 14 -7.95 -4.56 1.86
N LYS A 15 -7.60 -4.17 3.09
CA LYS A 15 -6.21 -3.87 3.47
C LYS A 15 -5.24 -5.02 3.19
N THR A 16 -5.72 -6.28 3.17
CA THR A 16 -4.89 -7.45 2.87
C THR A 16 -4.31 -7.46 1.46
N HIS A 17 -4.83 -6.66 0.52
CA HIS A 17 -4.29 -6.60 -0.83
C HIS A 17 -2.85 -6.08 -0.86
N VAL A 18 -2.44 -5.24 0.10
CA VAL A 18 -1.08 -4.72 0.21
C VAL A 18 -0.09 -5.87 0.45
N GLU A 19 -0.36 -6.71 1.46
CA GLU A 19 0.50 -7.86 1.78
C GLU A 19 0.49 -8.89 0.65
N LYS A 20 -0.69 -9.22 0.11
CA LYS A 20 -0.82 -10.15 -1.01
C LYS A 20 -0.09 -9.66 -2.26
N GLY A 21 -0.21 -8.37 -2.57
CA GLY A 21 0.52 -7.73 -3.66
C GLY A 21 2.03 -7.84 -3.46
N ARG A 22 2.52 -7.55 -2.24
CA ARG A 22 3.94 -7.72 -1.89
C ARG A 22 4.42 -9.16 -2.11
N GLU A 23 3.66 -10.15 -1.64
CA GLU A 23 4.00 -11.57 -1.80
C GLU A 23 4.08 -12.00 -3.27
N ILE A 24 3.18 -11.50 -4.11
CA ILE A 24 3.16 -11.78 -5.55
C ILE A 24 4.40 -11.19 -6.22
N ILE A 25 4.67 -9.89 -6.00
CA ILE A 25 5.76 -9.21 -6.70
C ILE A 25 7.14 -9.56 -6.16
N GLN A 26 7.27 -9.95 -4.88
CA GLN A 26 8.56 -10.33 -4.30
C GLN A 26 9.20 -11.53 -5.01
N ARG A 27 8.38 -12.36 -5.66
CA ARG A 27 8.82 -13.50 -6.47
C ARG A 27 9.15 -13.14 -7.92
N SER A 28 8.87 -11.91 -8.34
CA SER A 28 9.04 -11.42 -9.70
C SER A 28 10.28 -10.52 -9.82
N LYS A 29 11.31 -11.01 -10.51
CA LYS A 29 12.57 -10.26 -10.71
C LYS A 29 12.37 -8.94 -11.46
N TRP A 30 11.46 -8.90 -12.43
CA TRP A 30 11.24 -7.72 -13.27
C TRP A 30 10.37 -6.64 -12.61
N LEU A 31 9.67 -6.99 -11.52
CA LEU A 31 8.85 -6.07 -10.74
C LEU A 31 9.50 -5.68 -9.40
N HIS A 32 10.76 -6.04 -9.19
CA HIS A 32 11.41 -5.84 -7.90
C HIS A 32 11.42 -4.37 -7.46
N ASP A 33 11.62 -3.45 -8.40
CA ASP A 33 11.64 -2.00 -8.12
C ASP A 33 10.28 -1.44 -7.68
N ALA A 34 9.18 -2.16 -7.95
CA ALA A 34 7.84 -1.78 -7.50
C ALA A 34 7.54 -2.23 -6.06
N LEU A 35 8.45 -2.98 -5.42
CA LEU A 35 8.22 -3.56 -4.08
C LEU A 35 7.89 -2.51 -3.03
N ASP A 36 8.60 -1.39 -3.04
CA ASP A 36 8.36 -0.28 -2.13
C ASP A 36 7.01 0.38 -2.38
N VAL A 37 6.64 0.62 -3.63
CA VAL A 37 5.34 1.22 -3.97
C VAL A 37 4.21 0.32 -3.46
N VAL A 38 4.22 -0.95 -3.84
CA VAL A 38 3.15 -1.88 -3.46
C VAL A 38 3.08 -2.06 -1.94
N THR A 39 4.21 -2.03 -1.23
CA THR A 39 4.23 -2.21 0.23
C THR A 39 3.76 -0.96 0.99
N TYR A 40 4.02 0.24 0.47
CA TYR A 40 3.89 1.50 1.23
C TYR A 40 2.89 2.51 0.64
N HIS A 41 2.24 2.26 -0.50
CA HIS A 41 1.35 3.23 -1.16
C HIS A 41 0.12 3.66 -0.33
N HIS A 42 -0.30 2.88 0.68
CA HIS A 42 -1.35 3.27 1.63
C HIS A 42 -0.83 3.82 2.95
N GLU A 43 0.49 3.99 3.10
CA GLU A 43 1.04 4.75 4.20
C GLU A 43 0.69 6.23 4.05
N LYS A 44 0.54 6.88 5.20
CA LYS A 44 0.24 8.30 5.27
C LYS A 44 1.39 9.02 5.94
N MET A 45 1.71 10.22 5.47
CA MET A 45 2.72 11.07 6.11
C MET A 45 2.45 11.29 7.61
N THR A 46 1.18 11.19 8.04
CA THR A 46 0.73 11.30 9.43
C THR A 46 0.92 10.05 10.29
N GLY A 47 1.35 8.92 9.71
CA GLY A 47 1.45 7.62 10.39
C GLY A 47 0.11 6.89 10.58
N LYS A 48 -1.02 7.47 10.12
CA LYS A 48 -2.35 6.83 10.19
C LYS A 48 -2.64 5.92 8.98
N GLY A 49 -1.60 5.48 8.29
CA GLY A 49 -1.69 4.60 7.14
C GLY A 49 -1.63 3.13 7.54
N TYR A 50 -1.50 2.29 6.52
CA TYR A 50 -1.25 0.86 6.65
C TYR A 50 -0.38 0.42 5.47
N LEU A 51 0.41 -0.65 5.55
CA LEU A 51 0.41 -1.74 6.53
C LEU A 51 1.49 -1.65 7.62
N LYS A 52 2.60 -0.97 7.34
CA LYS A 52 3.78 -0.92 8.21
C LYS A 52 3.63 0.08 9.37
N GLY A 53 2.72 1.04 9.26
CA GLY A 53 2.48 2.04 10.29
C GLY A 53 3.64 3.03 10.45
N VAL A 54 4.37 3.27 9.35
CA VAL A 54 5.49 4.21 9.31
C VAL A 54 5.00 5.60 8.90
N SER A 55 5.83 6.64 9.09
CA SER A 55 5.42 8.02 8.83
C SER A 55 6.55 8.86 8.25
N GLY A 56 6.21 10.01 7.67
CA GLY A 56 7.18 10.99 7.21
C GLY A 56 8.25 10.44 6.26
N SER A 57 9.51 10.62 6.64
CA SER A 57 10.67 10.20 5.86
C SER A 57 10.86 8.69 5.77
N ASP A 58 10.26 7.92 6.68
CA ASP A 58 10.38 6.46 6.74
C ASP A 58 9.56 5.77 5.64
N ILE A 59 8.67 6.51 4.97
CA ILE A 59 7.97 6.05 3.77
C ILE A 59 8.91 6.24 2.56
N PRO A 60 9.20 5.21 1.75
CA PRO A 60 10.03 5.33 0.56
C PRO A 60 9.55 6.46 -0.36
N VAL A 61 10.49 7.20 -0.96
CA VAL A 61 10.17 8.37 -1.80
C VAL A 61 9.28 8.00 -2.99
N THR A 62 9.52 6.85 -3.61
CA THR A 62 8.73 6.32 -4.72
C THR A 62 7.28 6.06 -4.30
N ALA A 63 7.05 5.51 -3.11
CA ALA A 63 5.72 5.28 -2.56
C ALA A 63 5.01 6.60 -2.21
N ARG A 64 5.73 7.60 -1.68
CA ARG A 64 5.15 8.94 -1.43
C ARG A 64 4.70 9.63 -2.71
N ILE A 65 5.51 9.53 -3.78
CA ILE A 65 5.13 10.07 -5.09
C ILE A 65 3.93 9.31 -5.64
N PHE A 66 3.95 7.99 -5.58
CA PHE A 66 2.86 7.15 -6.08
C PHE A 66 1.53 7.41 -5.36
N ALA A 67 1.54 7.56 -4.03
CA ALA A 67 0.35 7.85 -3.24
C ALA A 67 -0.37 9.15 -3.65
N ILE A 68 0.33 10.09 -4.30
CA ILE A 68 -0.27 11.31 -4.88
C ILE A 68 -0.92 11.02 -6.24
N ALA A 69 -0.44 10.02 -6.98
CA ALA A 69 -0.95 9.65 -8.29
C ALA A 69 -2.10 8.63 -8.24
N ASP A 70 -2.14 7.78 -7.20
CA ASP A 70 -3.12 6.70 -7.00
C ASP A 70 -4.54 7.20 -6.63
N VAL A 71 -4.66 8.48 -6.24
CA VAL A 71 -5.85 9.11 -5.63
C VAL A 71 -7.14 8.88 -6.43
#